data_AF-A0A7S7S5H3-F1
#
_entry.id   AF-A0A7S7S5H3-F1
#
_cell.length_a   1.000
_cell.length_b   1.000
_cell.length_c   1.000
_cell.angle_alpha   90.00
_cell.angle_beta   90.00
_cell.angle_gamma   90.00
#
_symmetry.space_group_name_H-M   'P 1'
#
loop_
_entity.id
_entity.type
_entity.pdbx_description
1 polymer ?
#
loop_
_entity_poly.entity_id
_entity_poly.type
_entity_poly.pdbx_seq_one_letter_code
_entity_poly.pdbx_strand_id
1 'polypeptide(L)'
;MTLPTPDQPSAESIITMEMPLPAFILRRFNENVRDTLADFPDFITSAFALLNQALEPFLHEATLDEIVFLTSQAFSDNAPIPSENKLIAIIHSILFFDSAPTSYNSDCVFLSTGGPRPHLLSIDYQTVIHAVLFKLKGINYYLDLVDNFWTAPHKALPLTNKDYVANAMAVQLQCARSVRTADSSLNLESASLLLRLADLNIVPAVCFYKISLTLPASESQPDIPLTGAFLITLKPENHIGDKNPCVLYMPRMKIQQFDSVAMVKAYLAIYLINPQIEKNPLFPCIAFSQRAATHRLITQRKLDEQNIRLASFSTDQLFFSDYIQGLIDQQKQNLIHMWSVADHPPIPPEHLQNTLRRYWINHRDFDFFGECLKNHALPALEAWKKNQITAGAPENNQPANVPETPPSAIAENEKKPLRPIKLHIILHQDLEFNTWQFLSDLYFKWSLKTYTFASIKEYYFSWVIDEIEQLSGRTVELIEIKKESAPELYKFKYHSDTTLDASTRWVNAVTEYLNKTSQTTSPLDKFILLTRHIPVPSEARGFVNEIGGQFAIATLQNYRTAAHEVGHMLGAEHDAGEIIYNGWWNETTMHVNDEFSVLRLNAYRFSDRNRETIKTYLGQFD
;
A
#
# COMPACT_ATOMS: atom_id res chain seq x y z
N MET A 1 9.71 29.09 12.16
CA MET A 1 9.35 28.12 13.21
C MET A 1 8.92 26.87 12.49
N THR A 2 9.78 25.85 12.44
CA THR A 2 9.39 24.51 11.99
C THR A 2 8.34 24.00 12.97
N LEU A 3 7.11 23.81 12.51
CA LEU A 3 6.08 23.13 13.29
C LEU A 3 6.62 21.75 13.69
N PRO A 4 6.37 21.27 14.92
CA PRO A 4 6.78 19.94 15.31
C PRO A 4 6.07 18.94 14.40
N THR A 5 6.85 18.11 13.70
CA THR A 5 6.36 16.89 13.06
C THR A 5 5.54 16.11 14.10
N PRO A 6 4.25 15.80 13.86
CA PRO A 6 3.45 15.17 14.89
C PRO A 6 3.97 13.75 15.14
N ASP A 7 4.29 13.45 16.39
CA ASP A 7 4.74 12.12 16.81
C ASP A 7 3.68 11.06 16.49
N GLN A 8 4.13 9.87 16.07
CA GLN A 8 3.25 8.70 15.95
C GLN A 8 2.56 8.45 17.30
N PRO A 9 1.27 8.06 17.34
CA PRO A 9 0.65 7.60 18.57
C PRO A 9 1.49 6.45 19.12
N SER A 10 2.03 6.59 20.32
CA SER A 10 2.77 5.52 20.96
C SER A 10 1.84 4.37 21.32
N ALA A 11 2.37 3.15 21.44
CA ALA A 11 1.62 2.01 21.95
C ALA A 11 0.97 2.30 23.31
N GLU A 12 1.65 3.09 24.16
CA GLU A 12 1.14 3.58 25.45
C GLU A 12 -0.10 4.49 25.29
N SER A 13 -0.10 5.40 24.31
CA SER A 13 -1.23 6.29 24.05
C SER A 13 -2.52 5.54 23.69
N ILE A 14 -2.42 4.33 23.14
CA ILE A 14 -3.57 3.49 22.77
C ILE A 14 -4.30 2.94 24.01
N ILE A 15 -3.60 2.83 25.15
CA ILE A 15 -4.15 2.19 26.35
C ILE A 15 -5.41 2.89 26.86
N THR A 16 -5.45 4.21 26.77
CA THR A 16 -6.53 5.04 27.31
C THR A 16 -7.63 5.33 26.27
N MET A 17 -7.51 4.81 25.05
CA MET A 17 -8.45 5.11 23.96
C MET A 17 -9.69 4.22 24.01
N GLU A 18 -10.86 4.82 23.79
CA GLU A 18 -12.14 4.12 23.67
C GLU A 18 -12.54 3.84 22.21
N MET A 19 -13.40 2.85 21.99
CA MET A 19 -13.95 2.57 20.66
C MET A 19 -14.75 3.76 20.13
N PRO A 20 -14.68 4.09 18.83
CA PRO A 20 -14.11 3.28 17.74
C PRO A 20 -12.62 3.55 17.46
N LEU A 21 -11.94 4.35 18.28
CA LEU A 21 -10.65 4.91 17.92
C LEU A 21 -9.54 3.86 17.68
N PRO A 22 -9.34 2.84 18.55
CA PRO A 22 -8.40 1.76 18.26
C PRO A 22 -8.66 1.03 16.93
N ALA A 23 -9.93 0.89 16.52
CA ALA A 23 -10.26 0.25 15.24
C ALA A 23 -9.87 1.12 14.03
N PHE A 24 -10.06 2.44 14.12
CA PHE A 24 -9.60 3.38 13.09
C PHE A 24 -8.07 3.38 12.96
N ILE A 25 -7.35 3.45 14.09
CA ILE A 25 -5.89 3.43 14.11
C ILE A 25 -5.37 2.12 13.53
N LEU A 26 -5.93 0.97 13.92
CA LEU A 26 -5.54 -0.34 13.39
C LEU A 26 -5.67 -0.39 11.87
N ARG A 27 -6.81 0.09 11.33
CA ARG A 27 -7.04 0.16 9.88
C ARG A 27 -5.99 1.03 9.21
N ARG A 28 -5.75 2.24 9.73
CA ARG A 28 -4.86 3.21 9.10
C ARG A 28 -3.41 2.75 9.09
N PHE A 29 -2.92 2.23 10.21
CA PHE A 29 -1.57 1.67 10.27
C PHE A 29 -1.43 0.44 9.38
N ASN A 30 -2.47 -0.39 9.23
CA ASN A 30 -2.43 -1.51 8.29
C ASN A 30 -2.33 -1.02 6.83
N GLU A 31 -3.12 -0.01 6.44
CA GLU A 31 -3.03 0.62 5.12
C GLU A 31 -1.63 1.22 4.88
N ASN A 32 -1.11 2.02 5.82
CA ASN A 32 0.19 2.67 5.65
C ASN A 32 1.36 1.68 5.62
N VAL A 33 1.33 0.61 6.42
CA VAL A 33 2.33 -0.47 6.34
C VAL A 33 2.25 -1.14 4.98
N ARG A 34 1.05 -1.42 4.46
CA ARG A 34 0.90 -1.98 3.11
C ARG A 34 1.41 -1.04 2.03
N ASP A 35 1.16 0.26 2.14
CA ASP A 35 1.67 1.26 1.19
C ASP A 35 3.21 1.33 1.25
N THR A 36 3.78 1.31 2.45
CA THR A 36 5.25 1.25 2.64
C THR A 36 5.83 0.01 1.99
N LEU A 37 5.22 -1.16 2.20
CA LEU A 37 5.65 -2.43 1.62
C LEU A 37 5.37 -2.53 0.12
N ALA A 38 4.45 -1.72 -0.43
CA ALA A 38 4.20 -1.66 -1.87
C ALA A 38 5.35 -1.00 -2.64
N ASP A 39 6.14 -0.16 -1.96
CA ASP A 39 7.37 0.42 -2.50
C ASP A 39 8.58 -0.54 -2.44
N PHE A 40 8.40 -1.74 -1.91
CA PHE A 40 9.46 -2.74 -1.85
C PHE A 40 9.95 -3.09 -3.27
N PRO A 41 11.27 -3.12 -3.52
CA PRO A 41 11.80 -3.24 -4.87
C PRO A 41 11.38 -4.57 -5.53
N ASP A 42 10.72 -4.48 -6.67
CA ASP A 42 10.52 -5.62 -7.56
C ASP A 42 11.85 -5.97 -8.24
N PHE A 43 12.31 -7.20 -8.11
CA PHE A 43 13.63 -7.62 -8.60
C PHE A 43 13.76 -7.55 -10.12
N ILE A 44 12.67 -7.79 -10.85
CA ILE A 44 12.67 -7.74 -12.31
C ILE A 44 12.79 -6.28 -12.76
N THR A 45 11.94 -5.41 -12.22
CA THR A 45 11.94 -3.98 -12.52
C THR A 45 13.25 -3.33 -12.10
N SER A 46 13.81 -3.72 -10.96
CA SER A 46 15.10 -3.23 -10.47
C SER A 46 16.26 -3.70 -11.36
N ALA A 47 16.20 -4.91 -11.92
CA ALA A 47 17.20 -5.39 -12.87
C ALA A 47 17.18 -4.60 -14.18
N PHE A 48 15.98 -4.32 -14.72
CA PHE A 48 15.82 -3.48 -15.90
C PHE A 48 16.21 -2.03 -15.64
N ALA A 49 15.86 -1.46 -14.49
CA ALA A 49 16.24 -0.12 -14.09
C ALA A 49 17.77 0.03 -14.00
N LEU A 50 18.46 -0.93 -13.38
CA LEU A 50 19.93 -0.95 -13.33
C LEU A 50 20.55 -0.95 -14.72
N LEU A 51 20.02 -1.76 -15.64
CA LEU A 51 20.54 -1.83 -17.00
C LEU A 51 20.26 -0.54 -17.78
N ASN A 52 19.04 -0.01 -17.69
CA ASN A 52 18.68 1.26 -18.33
C ASN A 52 19.55 2.40 -17.81
N GLN A 53 19.73 2.52 -16.49
CA GLN A 53 20.57 3.56 -15.90
C GLN A 53 22.04 3.42 -16.32
N ALA A 54 22.56 2.20 -16.40
CA ALA A 54 23.93 1.96 -16.82
C ALA A 54 24.15 2.32 -18.30
N LEU A 55 23.12 2.16 -19.13
CA LEU A 55 23.18 2.43 -20.56
C LEU A 55 22.66 3.81 -20.96
N GLU A 56 21.93 4.53 -20.12
CA GLU A 56 21.37 5.87 -20.37
C GLU A 56 22.41 6.89 -20.88
N PRO A 57 23.65 6.97 -20.33
CA PRO A 57 24.67 7.89 -20.86
C PRO A 57 25.11 7.57 -22.29
N PHE A 58 24.71 6.40 -22.79
CA PHE A 58 25.20 5.83 -24.02
C PHE A 58 24.05 5.59 -25.03
N LEU A 59 22.84 5.20 -24.60
CA LEU A 59 21.70 4.94 -25.50
C LEU A 59 20.85 6.21 -25.67
N HIS A 60 20.97 6.89 -26.81
CA HIS A 60 20.13 8.04 -27.15
C HIS A 60 18.91 7.71 -28.03
N GLU A 61 18.89 6.56 -28.71
CA GLU A 61 17.83 6.21 -29.67
C GLU A 61 17.37 4.74 -29.63
N ALA A 62 18.21 3.79 -29.23
CA ALA A 62 17.88 2.36 -29.29
C ALA A 62 17.22 1.85 -28.00
N THR A 63 16.15 1.08 -28.14
CA THR A 63 15.45 0.42 -27.02
C THR A 63 16.15 -0.89 -26.63
N LEU A 64 16.01 -1.34 -25.37
CA LEU A 64 16.60 -2.62 -24.93
C LEU A 64 16.16 -3.82 -25.79
N ASP A 65 14.97 -3.75 -26.39
CA ASP A 65 14.41 -4.78 -27.27
C ASP A 65 15.07 -4.85 -28.66
N GLU A 66 15.79 -3.79 -29.04
CA GLU A 66 16.58 -3.68 -30.27
C GLU A 66 18.04 -4.12 -30.05
N ILE A 67 18.43 -4.45 -28.82
CA ILE A 67 19.76 -4.96 -28.53
C ILE A 67 19.75 -6.48 -28.62
N VAL A 68 20.56 -7.01 -29.53
CA VAL A 68 20.73 -8.44 -29.78
C VAL A 68 22.15 -8.88 -29.47
N PHE A 69 22.35 -10.17 -29.21
CA PHE A 69 23.68 -10.74 -28.99
C PHE A 69 24.01 -11.81 -30.02
N LEU A 70 25.27 -11.85 -30.44
CA LEU A 70 25.81 -12.88 -31.35
C LEU A 70 27.16 -13.36 -30.83
N THR A 71 27.54 -14.58 -31.17
CA THR A 71 28.93 -15.00 -30.96
C THR A 71 29.84 -14.18 -31.85
N SER A 72 31.04 -13.85 -31.37
CA SER A 72 32.05 -13.09 -32.13
C SER A 72 32.38 -13.70 -33.50
N GLN A 73 32.20 -15.00 -33.67
CA GLN A 73 32.38 -15.73 -34.94
C GLN A 73 31.19 -15.63 -35.91
N ALA A 74 29.98 -15.36 -35.40
CA ALA A 74 28.75 -15.28 -36.19
C ALA A 74 28.51 -13.87 -36.77
N PHE A 75 29.29 -12.87 -36.35
CA PHE A 75 29.21 -11.53 -36.91
C PHE A 75 29.85 -11.51 -38.32
N SER A 76 29.00 -11.65 -39.34
CA SER A 76 29.31 -11.34 -40.73
C SER A 76 28.20 -10.43 -41.27
N ASP A 77 28.53 -9.56 -42.23
CA ASP A 77 27.60 -8.54 -42.77
C ASP A 77 26.27 -9.10 -43.34
N ASN A 78 26.11 -10.43 -43.46
CA ASN A 78 24.95 -11.11 -44.06
C ASN A 78 24.36 -12.26 -43.21
N ALA A 79 24.78 -12.47 -41.96
CA ALA A 79 24.23 -13.55 -41.14
C ALA A 79 22.82 -13.22 -40.59
N PRO A 80 21.84 -14.13 -40.65
CA PRO A 80 20.52 -13.91 -40.07
C PRO A 80 20.63 -13.81 -38.55
N ILE A 81 20.15 -12.71 -37.98
CA ILE A 81 20.07 -12.50 -36.53
C ILE A 81 18.91 -13.36 -35.99
N PRO A 82 19.15 -14.31 -35.08
CA PRO A 82 18.08 -15.12 -34.50
C PRO A 82 17.12 -14.22 -33.70
N SER A 83 15.81 -14.35 -33.92
CA SER A 83 14.77 -13.56 -33.23
C SER A 83 14.78 -13.70 -31.71
N GLU A 84 15.40 -14.77 -31.21
CA GLU A 84 15.47 -15.14 -29.78
C GLU A 84 16.69 -14.54 -29.07
N ASN A 85 17.71 -14.07 -29.81
CA ASN A 85 18.97 -13.60 -29.23
C ASN A 85 18.91 -12.12 -28.79
N LYS A 86 17.94 -11.78 -27.95
CA LYS A 86 17.78 -10.43 -27.41
C LYS A 86 18.46 -10.28 -26.06
N LEU A 87 18.98 -9.09 -25.75
CA LEU A 87 19.54 -8.79 -24.43
C LEU A 87 18.51 -9.03 -23.31
N ILE A 88 17.24 -8.68 -23.55
CA ILE A 88 16.14 -8.95 -22.63
C ILE A 88 15.96 -10.46 -22.34
N ALA A 89 16.24 -11.33 -23.32
CA ALA A 89 16.16 -12.78 -23.13
C ALA A 89 17.26 -13.29 -22.18
N ILE A 90 18.45 -12.68 -22.21
CA ILE A 90 19.52 -12.99 -21.24
C ILE A 90 19.10 -12.60 -19.83
N ILE A 91 18.54 -11.39 -19.66
CA ILE A 91 18.08 -10.89 -18.35
C ILE A 91 16.99 -11.79 -17.79
N HIS A 92 15.99 -12.12 -18.61
CA HIS A 92 14.94 -13.07 -18.21
C HIS A 92 15.54 -14.41 -17.82
N SER A 93 16.49 -14.93 -18.59
CA SER A 93 17.09 -16.22 -18.27
C SER A 93 17.88 -16.19 -16.96
N ILE A 94 18.70 -15.15 -16.74
CA ILE A 94 19.45 -14.97 -15.49
C ILE A 94 18.48 -14.84 -14.31
N LEU A 95 17.43 -14.04 -14.46
CA LEU A 95 16.43 -13.87 -13.42
C LEU A 95 15.73 -15.19 -13.16
N PHE A 96 15.08 -15.82 -14.13
CA PHE A 96 14.20 -16.98 -13.94
C PHE A 96 14.92 -18.32 -13.70
N PHE A 97 16.09 -18.50 -14.30
CA PHE A 97 16.79 -19.79 -14.37
C PHE A 97 18.19 -19.76 -13.77
N ASP A 98 18.62 -18.64 -13.16
CA ASP A 98 19.97 -18.43 -12.59
C ASP A 98 21.10 -18.81 -13.56
N SER A 99 20.81 -18.73 -14.86
CA SER A 99 21.68 -19.15 -15.93
C SER A 99 21.39 -18.32 -17.17
N ALA A 100 22.42 -18.01 -17.94
CA ALA A 100 22.22 -17.36 -19.21
C ALA A 100 21.71 -18.38 -20.25
N PRO A 101 21.05 -17.93 -21.34
CA PRO A 101 20.65 -18.82 -22.42
C PRO A 101 21.85 -19.60 -22.95
N THR A 102 21.64 -20.85 -23.39
CA THR A 102 22.72 -21.69 -23.94
C THR A 102 23.39 -21.07 -25.17
N SER A 103 22.71 -20.16 -25.86
CA SER A 103 23.25 -19.38 -26.98
C SER A 103 24.18 -18.23 -26.56
N TYR A 104 24.23 -17.87 -25.27
CA TYR A 104 25.04 -16.78 -24.73
C TYR A 104 26.26 -17.29 -23.96
N ASN A 105 27.42 -16.67 -24.21
CA ASN A 105 28.63 -16.80 -23.41
C ASN A 105 29.35 -15.45 -23.27
N SER A 106 30.44 -15.41 -22.50
CA SER A 106 31.24 -14.18 -22.29
C SER A 106 31.86 -13.62 -23.57
N ASP A 107 31.98 -14.41 -24.63
CA ASP A 107 32.59 -14.04 -25.90
C ASP A 107 31.55 -13.48 -26.89
N CYS A 108 30.28 -13.40 -26.48
CA CYS A 108 29.22 -12.77 -27.25
C CYS A 108 29.39 -11.24 -27.29
N VAL A 109 29.05 -10.68 -28.44
CA VAL A 109 29.01 -9.24 -28.69
C VAL A 109 27.58 -8.76 -28.88
N PHE A 110 27.31 -7.54 -28.47
CA PHE A 110 26.01 -6.88 -28.55
C PHE A 110 25.90 -5.94 -29.74
N LEU A 111 24.75 -5.95 -30.41
CA LEU A 111 24.46 -5.13 -31.58
C LEU A 111 23.14 -4.41 -31.39
N SER A 112 23.00 -3.21 -31.96
CA SER A 112 21.71 -2.51 -32.04
C SER A 112 21.08 -2.71 -33.41
N THR A 113 19.80 -3.07 -33.42
CA THR A 113 18.96 -3.25 -34.61
C THR A 113 17.95 -2.11 -34.82
N GLY A 114 18.01 -1.04 -34.02
CA GLY A 114 17.07 0.09 -34.09
C GLY A 114 17.22 0.98 -35.35
N GLY A 115 18.36 0.87 -36.04
CA GLY A 115 18.67 1.62 -37.26
C GLY A 115 18.43 0.83 -38.56
N PRO A 116 18.65 1.46 -39.73
CA PRO A 116 18.44 0.84 -41.04
C PRO A 116 19.34 -0.39 -41.31
N ARG A 117 20.44 -0.54 -40.55
CA ARG A 117 21.29 -1.73 -40.53
C ARG A 117 21.72 -2.04 -39.09
N PRO A 118 21.79 -3.32 -38.70
CA PRO A 118 22.41 -3.72 -37.45
C PRO A 118 23.85 -3.21 -37.37
N HIS A 119 24.24 -2.65 -36.23
CA HIS A 119 25.62 -2.23 -35.99
C HIS A 119 26.13 -2.69 -34.63
N LEU A 120 27.42 -2.96 -34.56
CA LEU A 120 28.10 -3.38 -33.34
C LEU A 120 28.13 -2.22 -32.33
N LEU A 121 27.73 -2.48 -31.09
CA LEU A 121 27.86 -1.48 -30.02
C LEU A 121 29.34 -1.27 -29.67
N SER A 122 29.72 -0.04 -29.30
CA SER A 122 31.13 0.28 -28.97
C SER A 122 31.64 -0.55 -27.79
N ILE A 123 32.96 -0.68 -27.67
CA ILE A 123 33.60 -1.46 -26.60
C ILE A 123 33.15 -1.03 -25.19
N ASP A 124 32.80 0.24 -25.01
CA ASP A 124 32.31 0.79 -23.75
C ASP A 124 30.93 0.20 -23.41
N TYR A 125 30.00 0.12 -24.37
CA TYR A 125 28.70 -0.52 -24.17
C TYR A 125 28.86 -2.01 -23.89
N GLN A 126 29.73 -2.71 -24.63
CA GLN A 126 29.99 -4.13 -24.41
C GLN A 126 30.40 -4.36 -22.95
N THR A 127 31.36 -3.55 -22.48
CA THR A 127 31.89 -3.62 -21.12
C THR A 127 30.81 -3.35 -20.06
N VAL A 128 29.99 -2.31 -20.26
CA VAL A 128 28.89 -1.96 -19.36
C VAL A 128 27.84 -3.07 -19.30
N ILE A 129 27.41 -3.61 -20.45
CA ILE A 129 26.42 -4.69 -20.50
C ILE A 129 26.96 -5.92 -19.76
N HIS A 130 28.18 -6.36 -20.05
CA HIS A 130 28.80 -7.50 -19.37
C HIS A 130 28.93 -7.28 -17.86
N ALA A 131 29.29 -6.07 -17.42
CA ALA A 131 29.36 -5.73 -16.00
C ALA A 131 27.99 -5.78 -15.30
N VAL A 132 26.93 -5.26 -15.93
CA VAL A 132 25.56 -5.33 -15.41
C VAL A 132 25.08 -6.78 -15.36
N LEU A 133 25.29 -7.56 -16.42
CA LEU A 133 24.91 -8.98 -16.44
C LEU A 133 25.66 -9.78 -15.36
N PHE A 134 26.94 -9.50 -15.14
CA PHE A 134 27.70 -10.09 -14.04
C PHE A 134 27.10 -9.74 -12.68
N LYS A 135 26.74 -8.47 -12.45
CA LYS A 135 26.09 -8.02 -11.21
C LYS A 135 24.72 -8.68 -11.00
N LEU A 136 23.91 -8.82 -12.04
CA LEU A 136 22.58 -9.44 -11.98
C LEU A 136 22.61 -10.95 -11.74
N LYS A 137 23.71 -11.64 -12.11
CA LYS A 137 23.95 -13.04 -11.74
C LYS A 137 24.31 -13.22 -10.27
N GLY A 138 24.79 -12.17 -9.60
CA GLY A 138 25.19 -12.21 -8.21
C GLY A 138 24.02 -11.93 -7.27
N ILE A 139 23.84 -12.79 -6.26
CA ILE A 139 22.82 -12.58 -5.23
C ILE A 139 22.98 -11.26 -4.45
N ASN A 140 24.22 -10.78 -4.31
CA ASN A 140 24.55 -9.59 -3.52
C ASN A 140 23.73 -8.36 -3.97
N TYR A 141 23.52 -8.19 -5.28
CA TYR A 141 22.70 -7.08 -5.78
C TYR A 141 21.28 -7.09 -5.18
N TYR A 142 20.66 -8.26 -5.10
CA TYR A 142 19.31 -8.40 -4.57
C TYR A 142 19.26 -8.28 -3.05
N LEU A 143 20.29 -8.79 -2.35
CA LEU A 143 20.42 -8.57 -0.90
C LEU A 143 20.59 -7.07 -0.58
N ASP A 144 21.37 -6.35 -1.39
CA ASP A 144 21.53 -4.91 -1.27
C ASP A 144 20.20 -4.18 -1.51
N LEU A 145 19.37 -4.61 -2.47
CA LEU A 145 18.03 -4.04 -2.67
C LEU A 145 17.15 -4.20 -1.41
N VAL A 146 17.21 -5.36 -0.75
CA VAL A 146 16.48 -5.59 0.52
C VAL A 146 17.00 -4.65 1.60
N ASP A 147 18.32 -4.58 1.79
CA ASP A 147 18.93 -3.74 2.84
C ASP A 147 18.67 -2.25 2.59
N ASN A 148 18.79 -1.80 1.34
CA ASN A 148 18.52 -0.42 0.94
C ASN A 148 17.07 -0.04 1.20
N PHE A 149 16.10 -0.93 0.91
CA PHE A 149 14.70 -0.64 1.21
C PHE A 149 14.46 -0.46 2.71
N TRP A 150 14.96 -1.37 3.55
CA TRP A 150 14.68 -1.34 4.98
C TRP A 150 15.41 -0.21 5.72
N THR A 151 16.58 0.19 5.22
CA THR A 151 17.38 1.30 5.77
C THR A 151 17.03 2.65 5.16
N ALA A 152 16.29 2.70 4.04
CA ALA A 152 15.84 3.94 3.43
C ALA A 152 14.94 4.75 4.39
N PRO A 153 14.99 6.09 4.31
CA PRO A 153 14.08 6.94 5.06
C PRO A 153 12.63 6.67 4.61
N HIS A 154 11.75 6.56 5.59
CA HIS A 154 10.33 6.44 5.37
C HIS A 154 9.79 7.72 4.71
N LYS A 155 8.91 7.58 3.72
CA LYS A 155 8.44 8.69 2.86
C LYS A 155 7.82 9.86 3.61
N ALA A 156 7.26 9.63 4.79
CA ALA A 156 6.50 10.63 5.53
C ALA A 156 7.02 10.91 6.95
N LEU A 157 8.02 10.18 7.43
CA LEU A 157 8.47 10.29 8.83
C LEU A 157 9.99 10.19 8.92
N PRO A 158 10.64 10.86 9.90
CA PRO A 158 12.08 10.82 10.10
C PRO A 158 12.53 9.49 10.75
N LEU A 159 12.11 8.37 10.17
CA LEU A 159 12.40 7.00 10.60
C LEU A 159 12.89 6.20 9.38
N THR A 160 13.59 5.10 9.61
CA THR A 160 13.80 4.11 8.54
C THR A 160 12.49 3.36 8.27
N ASN A 161 12.34 2.76 7.09
CA ASN A 161 11.20 1.86 6.81
C ASN A 161 11.11 0.73 7.85
N LYS A 162 12.26 0.20 8.32
CA LYS A 162 12.30 -0.80 9.38
C LYS A 162 11.69 -0.28 10.68
N ASP A 163 12.15 0.86 11.17
CA ASP A 163 11.70 1.42 12.44
C ASP A 163 10.24 1.89 12.37
N TYR A 164 9.81 2.39 11.21
CA TYR A 164 8.41 2.69 10.95
C TYR A 164 7.53 1.44 11.12
N VAL A 165 7.90 0.33 10.46
CA VAL A 165 7.14 -0.92 10.52
C VAL A 165 7.17 -1.54 11.93
N ALA A 166 8.28 -1.39 12.66
CA ALA A 166 8.39 -1.81 14.06
C ALA A 166 7.43 -1.03 14.98
N ASN A 167 7.41 0.31 14.87
CA ASN A 167 6.49 1.16 15.61
C ASN A 167 5.04 0.85 15.24
N ALA A 168 4.76 0.67 13.95
CA ALA A 168 3.45 0.29 13.46
C ALA A 168 2.97 -1.03 14.08
N MET A 169 3.84 -2.05 14.14
CA MET A 169 3.51 -3.32 14.77
C MET A 169 3.13 -3.15 16.24
N ALA A 170 3.88 -2.35 17.00
CA ALA A 170 3.60 -2.09 18.41
C ALA A 170 2.23 -1.43 18.61
N VAL A 171 1.92 -0.40 17.81
CA VAL A 171 0.63 0.30 17.83
C VAL A 171 -0.51 -0.63 17.43
N GLN A 172 -0.36 -1.35 16.32
CA GLN A 172 -1.37 -2.28 15.82
C GLN A 172 -1.66 -3.41 16.82
N LEU A 173 -0.64 -3.89 17.55
CA LEU A 173 -0.84 -4.88 18.62
C LEU A 173 -1.74 -4.33 19.73
N GLN A 174 -1.50 -3.10 20.20
CA GLN A 174 -2.33 -2.50 21.24
C GLN A 174 -3.73 -2.17 20.74
N CYS A 175 -3.88 -1.76 19.48
CA CYS A 175 -5.19 -1.59 18.88
C CYS A 175 -5.93 -2.92 18.76
N ALA A 176 -5.26 -3.99 18.29
CA ALA A 176 -5.84 -5.32 18.19
C ALA A 176 -6.28 -5.86 19.55
N ARG A 177 -5.47 -5.62 20.61
CA ARG A 177 -5.85 -5.89 21.99
C ARG A 177 -7.13 -5.14 22.37
N SER A 178 -7.16 -3.81 22.24
CA SER A 178 -8.33 -3.00 22.64
C SER A 178 -9.61 -3.39 21.89
N VAL A 179 -9.53 -3.58 20.57
CA VAL A 179 -10.69 -3.99 19.75
C VAL A 179 -11.22 -5.36 20.19
N ARG A 180 -10.33 -6.32 20.43
CA ARG A 180 -10.72 -7.68 20.82
C ARG A 180 -11.15 -7.81 22.28
N THR A 181 -10.72 -6.89 23.15
CA THR A 181 -11.28 -6.78 24.49
C THR A 181 -12.70 -6.21 24.42
N ALA A 182 -12.95 -5.21 23.58
CA ALA A 182 -14.27 -4.58 23.43
C ALA A 182 -15.36 -5.56 22.93
N ASP A 183 -15.01 -6.49 22.03
CA ASP A 183 -15.94 -7.50 21.52
C ASP A 183 -15.87 -8.85 22.27
N SER A 184 -15.13 -8.90 23.39
CA SER A 184 -14.92 -10.10 24.22
C SER A 184 -14.24 -11.29 23.53
N SER A 185 -13.66 -11.12 22.34
CA SER A 185 -12.89 -12.17 21.65
C SER A 185 -11.48 -12.39 22.22
N LEU A 186 -11.01 -11.49 23.09
CA LEU A 186 -9.80 -11.63 23.89
C LEU A 186 -10.13 -11.40 25.36
N ASN A 187 -9.79 -12.36 26.23
CA ASN A 187 -10.07 -12.26 27.66
C ASN A 187 -9.20 -11.18 28.35
N LEU A 188 -9.66 -10.69 29.50
CA LEU A 188 -8.99 -9.60 30.23
C LEU A 188 -7.57 -9.96 30.71
N GLU A 189 -7.32 -11.21 31.08
CA GLU A 189 -5.99 -11.66 31.53
C GLU A 189 -4.98 -11.65 30.37
N SER A 190 -5.38 -12.13 29.20
CA SER A 190 -4.61 -12.10 27.95
C SER A 190 -4.43 -10.67 27.44
N ALA A 191 -5.46 -9.83 27.55
CA ALA A 191 -5.35 -8.41 27.23
C ALA A 191 -4.33 -7.71 28.15
N SER A 192 -4.33 -8.02 29.45
CA SER A 192 -3.37 -7.51 30.42
C SER A 192 -1.93 -7.93 30.10
N LEU A 193 -1.71 -9.15 29.59
CA LEU A 193 -0.38 -9.58 29.12
C LEU A 193 0.11 -8.76 27.93
N LEU A 194 -0.76 -8.48 26.95
CA LEU A 194 -0.41 -7.66 25.78
C LEU A 194 -0.18 -6.18 26.13
N LEU A 195 -0.93 -5.64 27.11
CA LEU A 195 -0.74 -4.28 27.61
C LEU A 195 0.69 -4.04 28.12
N ARG A 196 1.36 -5.07 28.63
CA ARG A 196 2.76 -4.96 29.12
C ARG A 196 3.77 -4.73 28.00
N LEU A 197 3.43 -4.99 26.74
CA LEU A 197 4.26 -4.64 25.58
C LEU A 197 4.09 -3.18 25.15
N ALA A 198 3.15 -2.43 25.75
CA ALA A 198 2.93 -1.02 25.42
C ALA A 198 3.93 -0.09 26.12
N ASP A 199 4.39 -0.47 27.31
CA ASP A 199 5.42 0.21 28.09
C ASP A 199 6.30 -0.82 28.79
N LEU A 200 7.49 -1.02 28.24
CA LEU A 200 8.45 -2.03 28.66
C LEU A 200 9.24 -1.64 29.92
N ASN A 201 9.05 -0.42 30.46
CA ASN A 201 9.86 0.12 31.55
C ASN A 201 9.21 0.01 32.95
N ILE A 202 7.91 -0.32 33.09
CA ILE A 202 7.17 0.02 34.33
C ILE A 202 6.52 -1.15 35.13
N VAL A 203 6.37 -2.40 34.63
CA VAL A 203 5.45 -3.38 35.28
C VAL A 203 6.07 -4.80 35.40
N PRO A 204 5.69 -5.66 36.38
CA PRO A 204 6.52 -6.73 36.95
C PRO A 204 6.74 -7.93 36.02
N ALA A 205 7.69 -8.79 36.41
CA ALA A 205 8.19 -9.98 35.71
C ALA A 205 7.10 -10.84 35.04
N VAL A 206 6.82 -10.57 33.76
CA VAL A 206 6.28 -11.56 32.82
C VAL A 206 7.43 -12.35 32.21
N CYS A 207 7.11 -13.54 31.68
CA CYS A 207 8.09 -14.33 30.97
C CYS A 207 7.83 -14.24 29.46
N PHE A 208 8.85 -13.83 28.72
CA PHE A 208 8.85 -13.82 27.27
C PHE A 208 9.66 -14.99 26.75
N TYR A 209 9.12 -15.68 25.74
CA TYR A 209 9.79 -16.82 25.12
C TYR A 209 9.84 -16.70 23.61
N LYS A 210 11.03 -16.94 23.06
CA LYS A 210 11.20 -17.37 21.67
C LYS A 210 10.91 -18.86 21.58
N ILE A 211 10.39 -19.30 20.44
CA ILE A 211 9.97 -20.68 20.23
C ILE A 211 10.88 -21.32 19.19
N SER A 212 11.37 -22.53 19.48
CA SER A 212 12.13 -23.34 18.52
C SER A 212 11.71 -24.80 18.56
N LEU A 213 12.03 -25.53 17.49
CA LEU A 213 11.85 -26.96 17.38
C LEU A 213 13.21 -27.65 17.62
N THR A 214 13.30 -28.41 18.69
CA THR A 214 14.46 -29.23 19.02
C THR A 214 14.49 -30.44 18.10
N LEU A 215 15.61 -30.60 17.40
CA LEU A 215 15.84 -31.75 16.54
C LEU A 215 16.19 -32.99 17.38
N PRO A 216 15.79 -34.21 16.95
CA PRO A 216 16.20 -35.43 17.63
C PRO A 216 17.72 -35.53 17.72
N ALA A 217 18.25 -36.07 18.82
CA ALA A 217 19.70 -36.14 19.10
C ALA A 217 20.54 -36.88 18.03
N SER A 218 19.90 -37.60 17.10
CA SER A 218 20.54 -38.24 15.95
C SER A 218 20.83 -37.30 14.78
N GLU A 219 20.29 -36.08 14.77
CA GLU A 219 20.58 -35.05 13.78
C GLU A 219 21.46 -33.97 14.43
N SER A 220 22.76 -33.93 14.07
CA SER A 220 23.75 -32.98 14.59
C SER A 220 23.53 -31.53 14.09
N GLN A 221 22.31 -31.02 14.18
CA GLN A 221 21.90 -29.72 13.67
C GLN A 221 21.32 -28.83 14.79
N PRO A 222 21.46 -27.50 14.68
CA PRO A 222 20.89 -26.57 15.66
C PRO A 222 19.36 -26.60 15.63
N ASP A 223 18.73 -26.23 16.75
CA ASP A 223 17.27 -26.09 16.86
C ASP A 223 16.73 -25.18 15.73
N ILE A 224 15.54 -25.50 15.22
CA ILE A 224 14.87 -24.72 14.18
C ILE A 224 14.07 -23.60 14.85
N PRO A 225 14.46 -22.33 14.75
CA PRO A 225 13.68 -21.24 15.33
C PRO A 225 12.36 -21.05 14.57
N LEU A 226 11.29 -20.75 15.30
CA LEU A 226 10.06 -20.20 14.72
C LEU A 226 10.19 -18.68 14.68
N THR A 227 10.85 -18.15 13.65
CA THR A 227 11.12 -16.72 13.51
C THR A 227 9.82 -15.93 13.43
N GLY A 228 9.75 -14.84 14.18
CA GLY A 228 8.55 -14.02 14.32
C GLY A 228 7.51 -14.57 15.30
N ALA A 229 7.67 -15.79 15.80
CA ALA A 229 6.81 -16.29 16.88
C ALA A 229 7.34 -15.85 18.25
N PHE A 230 6.45 -15.37 19.10
CA PHE A 230 6.77 -15.16 20.52
C PHE A 230 5.59 -15.52 21.41
N LEU A 231 5.92 -15.92 22.63
CA LEU A 231 4.97 -16.28 23.68
C LEU A 231 5.18 -15.37 24.88
N ILE A 232 4.09 -14.85 25.43
CA ILE A 232 4.06 -14.09 26.67
C ILE A 232 3.27 -14.89 27.70
N THR A 233 3.83 -15.05 28.90
CA THR A 233 3.16 -15.73 30.01
C THR A 233 3.25 -14.90 31.28
N LEU A 234 2.29 -15.13 32.19
CA LEU A 234 2.32 -14.51 33.51
C LEU A 234 3.37 -15.14 34.43
N LYS A 235 3.54 -16.47 34.34
CA LYS A 235 4.42 -17.27 35.20
C LYS A 235 5.40 -18.09 34.34
N PRO A 236 6.56 -18.49 34.88
CA PRO A 236 7.57 -19.24 34.12
C PRO A 236 7.07 -20.60 33.63
N GLU A 237 7.74 -21.18 32.63
CA GLU A 237 7.37 -22.45 31.99
C GLU A 237 7.22 -23.60 32.98
N ASN A 238 8.06 -23.63 34.02
CA ASN A 238 8.09 -24.67 35.04
C ASN A 238 7.08 -24.45 36.19
N HIS A 239 6.17 -23.46 36.08
CA HIS A 239 5.15 -23.23 37.09
C HIS A 239 4.20 -24.43 37.20
N ILE A 240 4.01 -24.94 38.42
CA ILE A 240 3.12 -26.06 38.73
C ILE A 240 1.96 -25.52 39.56
N GLY A 241 0.71 -25.81 39.15
CA GLY A 241 -0.49 -25.47 39.91
C GLY A 241 -1.59 -24.80 39.08
N ASP A 242 -2.02 -23.63 39.54
CA ASP A 242 -3.13 -22.82 39.00
C ASP A 242 -2.89 -22.26 37.59
N LYS A 243 -3.94 -21.64 37.01
CA LYS A 243 -3.96 -21.06 35.66
C LYS A 243 -2.71 -20.20 35.39
N ASN A 244 -2.11 -20.38 34.21
CA ASN A 244 -1.02 -19.56 33.70
C ASN A 244 -1.40 -18.99 32.33
N PRO A 245 -2.10 -17.84 32.29
CA PRO A 245 -2.51 -17.22 31.04
C PRO A 245 -1.31 -17.02 30.11
N CYS A 246 -1.50 -17.40 28.85
CA CYS A 246 -0.50 -17.41 27.80
C CYS A 246 -1.06 -16.70 26.57
N VAL A 247 -0.25 -15.83 25.95
CA VAL A 247 -0.58 -15.20 24.68
C VAL A 247 0.49 -15.55 23.66
N LEU A 248 0.07 -16.24 22.60
CA LEU A 248 0.92 -16.64 21.49
C LEU A 248 0.65 -15.74 20.28
N TYR A 249 1.71 -15.13 19.77
CA TYR A 249 1.72 -14.45 18.49
C TYR A 249 2.57 -15.22 17.49
N MET A 250 2.04 -15.39 16.27
CA MET A 250 2.75 -15.92 15.12
C MET A 250 2.36 -15.12 13.87
N PRO A 251 3.32 -14.83 12.96
CA PRO A 251 3.04 -14.16 11.70
C PRO A 251 1.88 -14.83 10.97
N ARG A 252 0.97 -14.00 10.43
CA ARG A 252 -0.21 -14.42 9.64
C ARG A 252 -1.26 -15.24 10.39
N MET A 253 -1.14 -15.38 11.70
CA MET A 253 -2.14 -16.02 12.54
C MET A 253 -2.81 -14.99 13.44
N LYS A 254 -4.05 -15.27 13.85
CA LYS A 254 -4.72 -14.48 14.89
C LYS A 254 -3.95 -14.59 16.20
N ILE A 255 -3.99 -13.56 17.04
CA ILE A 255 -3.44 -13.65 18.40
C ILE A 255 -4.23 -14.72 19.16
N GLN A 256 -3.51 -15.63 19.82
CA GLN A 256 -4.10 -16.78 20.49
C GLN A 256 -3.91 -16.71 21.99
N GLN A 257 -4.92 -17.16 22.74
CA GLN A 257 -4.91 -17.20 24.19
C GLN A 257 -5.02 -18.65 24.68
N PHE A 258 -4.27 -18.97 25.72
CA PHE A 258 -4.27 -20.28 26.35
C PHE A 258 -4.18 -20.15 27.87
N ASP A 259 -4.60 -21.19 28.59
CA ASP A 259 -4.61 -21.21 30.05
C ASP A 259 -3.31 -21.80 30.65
N SER A 260 -2.45 -22.38 29.81
CA SER A 260 -1.15 -22.92 30.22
C SER A 260 -0.16 -23.07 29.06
N VAL A 261 1.12 -23.17 29.39
CA VAL A 261 2.20 -23.48 28.42
C VAL A 261 2.05 -24.87 27.81
N ALA A 262 1.57 -25.85 28.58
CA ALA A 262 1.31 -27.19 28.07
C ALA A 262 0.29 -27.17 26.91
N MET A 263 -0.79 -26.38 27.03
CA MET A 263 -1.76 -26.20 25.95
C MET A 263 -1.16 -25.50 24.73
N VAL A 264 -0.22 -24.56 24.91
CA VAL A 264 0.52 -23.93 23.80
C VAL A 264 1.33 -24.98 23.05
N LYS A 265 2.09 -25.82 23.77
CA LYS A 265 2.91 -26.88 23.15
C LYS A 265 2.04 -27.92 22.43
N ALA A 266 0.96 -28.38 23.04
CA ALA A 266 0.00 -29.28 22.40
C ALA A 266 -0.62 -28.66 21.14
N TYR A 267 -1.01 -27.38 21.20
CA TYR A 267 -1.55 -26.65 20.05
C TYR A 267 -0.57 -26.59 18.88
N LEU A 268 0.69 -26.22 19.14
CA LEU A 268 1.73 -26.16 18.12
C LEU A 268 2.05 -27.55 17.55
N ALA A 269 2.10 -28.58 18.40
CA ALA A 269 2.31 -29.96 17.98
C ALA A 269 1.22 -30.44 17.01
N ILE A 270 -0.05 -30.08 17.25
CA ILE A 270 -1.15 -30.37 16.32
C ILE A 270 -0.85 -29.82 14.91
N TYR A 271 -0.34 -28.60 14.77
CA TYR A 271 0.00 -28.07 13.44
C TYR A 271 1.23 -28.73 12.83
N LEU A 272 2.20 -29.15 13.64
CA LEU A 272 3.37 -29.88 13.14
C LEU A 272 2.96 -31.21 12.50
N ILE A 273 2.09 -31.99 13.16
CA ILE A 273 1.84 -33.39 12.79
C ILE A 273 0.58 -33.61 11.95
N ASN A 274 -0.23 -32.58 11.69
CA ASN A 274 -1.51 -32.77 10.99
C ASN A 274 -1.32 -32.94 9.47
N PRO A 275 -1.55 -34.15 8.92
CA PRO A 275 -1.34 -34.44 7.50
C PRO A 275 -2.46 -33.86 6.61
N GLN A 276 -3.56 -33.38 7.19
CA GLN A 276 -4.68 -32.77 6.45
C GLN A 276 -4.45 -31.30 6.12
N ILE A 277 -3.39 -30.69 6.68
CA ILE A 277 -3.07 -29.29 6.44
C ILE A 277 -2.08 -29.21 5.27
N GLU A 278 -2.62 -29.01 4.08
CA GLU A 278 -1.87 -28.91 2.82
C GLU A 278 -0.79 -27.79 2.84
N LYS A 279 -0.98 -26.76 3.69
CA LYS A 279 0.00 -25.69 3.95
C LYS A 279 0.14 -25.47 5.46
N ASN A 280 1.14 -26.10 6.07
CA ASN A 280 1.39 -25.97 7.50
C ASN A 280 1.54 -24.49 7.90
N PRO A 281 0.72 -23.96 8.85
CA PRO A 281 0.73 -22.55 9.22
C PRO A 281 2.00 -22.12 9.96
N LEU A 282 2.85 -23.07 10.37
CA LEU A 282 4.16 -22.78 10.97
C LEU A 282 5.23 -22.49 9.90
N PHE A 283 5.02 -22.88 8.64
CA PHE A 283 6.03 -22.68 7.58
C PHE A 283 6.44 -21.22 7.34
N PRO A 284 5.57 -20.20 7.45
CA PRO A 284 6.00 -18.80 7.41
C PRO A 284 7.05 -18.46 8.48
N CYS A 285 7.06 -19.16 9.61
CA CYS A 285 8.01 -18.96 10.71
C CYS A 285 9.30 -19.81 10.55
N ILE A 286 9.39 -20.65 9.52
CA ILE A 286 10.51 -21.58 9.31
C ILE A 286 11.24 -21.20 8.02
N ALA A 287 12.55 -20.98 8.14
CA ALA A 287 13.43 -20.70 7.03
C ALA A 287 13.40 -21.82 5.97
N PHE A 288 13.48 -21.45 4.69
CA PHE A 288 13.29 -22.37 3.57
C PHE A 288 14.30 -23.52 3.59
N SER A 289 15.55 -23.22 3.96
CA SER A 289 16.63 -24.19 4.14
C SER A 289 16.30 -25.30 5.16
N GLN A 290 15.44 -25.01 6.13
CA GLN A 290 15.08 -25.92 7.21
C GLN A 290 13.78 -26.68 6.94
N ARG A 291 12.90 -26.18 6.05
CA ARG A 291 11.58 -26.78 5.77
C ARG A 291 11.63 -28.23 5.33
N ALA A 292 12.61 -28.61 4.51
CA ALA A 292 12.77 -30.00 4.06
C ALA A 292 13.13 -30.95 5.22
N ALA A 293 13.97 -30.50 6.15
CA ALA A 293 14.28 -31.25 7.37
C ALA A 293 13.03 -31.36 8.26
N THR A 294 12.33 -30.25 8.51
CA THR A 294 11.07 -30.25 9.27
C THR A 294 10.04 -31.21 8.67
N HIS A 295 9.82 -31.16 7.35
CA HIS A 295 8.86 -32.00 6.66
C HIS A 295 9.21 -33.50 6.79
N ARG A 296 10.50 -33.85 6.66
CA ARG A 296 10.96 -35.24 6.86
C ARG A 296 10.69 -35.72 8.29
N LEU A 297 10.97 -34.89 9.28
CA LEU A 297 10.76 -35.22 10.70
C LEU A 297 9.28 -35.36 11.05
N ILE A 298 8.43 -34.49 10.52
CA ILE A 298 6.96 -34.60 10.62
C ILE A 298 6.50 -35.94 10.02
N THR A 299 6.94 -36.26 8.80
CA THR A 299 6.56 -37.50 8.10
C THR A 299 6.99 -38.74 8.87
N GLN A 300 8.16 -38.69 9.51
CA GLN A 300 8.70 -39.78 10.33
C GLN A 300 8.11 -39.85 11.75
N ARG A 301 7.17 -38.96 12.11
CA ARG A 301 6.58 -38.83 13.45
C ARG A 301 7.62 -38.67 14.56
N LYS A 302 8.68 -37.92 14.27
CA LYS A 302 9.78 -37.62 15.22
C LYS A 302 9.64 -36.27 15.92
N LEU A 303 8.55 -35.54 15.66
CA LEU A 303 8.25 -34.26 16.30
C LEU A 303 6.90 -34.35 17.03
N ASP A 304 6.92 -33.99 18.30
CA ASP A 304 5.74 -33.82 19.16
C ASP A 304 5.90 -32.60 20.08
N GLU A 305 5.07 -32.50 21.12
CA GLU A 305 5.08 -31.41 22.10
C GLU A 305 6.40 -31.28 22.90
N GLN A 306 7.16 -32.37 23.07
CA GLN A 306 8.45 -32.38 23.75
C GLN A 306 9.55 -31.73 22.91
N ASN A 307 9.37 -31.70 21.59
CA ASN A 307 10.29 -31.03 20.67
C ASN A 307 10.11 -29.51 20.66
N ILE A 308 9.08 -28.96 21.31
CA ILE A 308 8.86 -27.51 21.37
C ILE A 308 9.64 -26.94 22.55
N ARG A 309 10.68 -26.18 22.22
CA ARG A 309 11.54 -25.50 23.17
C ARG A 309 11.17 -24.04 23.29
N LEU A 310 11.13 -23.57 24.53
CA LEU A 310 10.94 -22.18 24.88
C LEU A 310 12.27 -21.64 25.40
N ALA A 311 12.76 -20.58 24.77
CA ALA A 311 13.96 -19.87 25.21
C ALA A 311 13.53 -18.53 25.79
N SER A 312 13.73 -18.35 27.10
CA SER A 312 13.41 -17.09 27.76
C SER A 312 14.33 -15.97 27.27
N PHE A 313 13.78 -14.77 27.16
CA PHE A 313 14.55 -13.57 26.84
C PHE A 313 13.99 -12.36 27.59
N SER A 314 14.82 -11.32 27.76
CA SER A 314 14.40 -10.03 28.28
C SER A 314 13.96 -9.11 27.15
N THR A 315 12.84 -8.41 27.32
CA THR A 315 12.42 -7.34 26.42
C THR A 315 13.07 -6.02 26.82
N ASP A 316 13.49 -5.24 25.84
CA ASP A 316 13.93 -3.86 26.00
C ASP A 316 13.19 -2.97 24.99
N GLN A 317 13.50 -1.67 24.97
CA GLN A 317 12.87 -0.70 24.08
C GLN A 317 13.06 -1.01 22.58
N LEU A 318 14.04 -1.86 22.23
CA LEU A 318 14.32 -2.26 20.85
C LEU A 318 13.58 -3.53 20.44
N PHE A 319 12.81 -4.16 21.34
CA PHE A 319 12.12 -5.43 21.10
C PHE A 319 11.43 -5.51 19.73
N PHE A 320 10.62 -4.51 19.35
CA PHE A 320 9.92 -4.52 18.07
C PHE A 320 10.87 -4.29 16.88
N SER A 321 11.92 -3.47 17.02
CA SER A 321 12.90 -3.28 15.95
C SER A 321 13.72 -4.56 15.72
N ASP A 322 14.14 -5.23 16.80
CA ASP A 322 14.82 -6.52 16.76
C ASP A 322 13.92 -7.62 16.19
N TYR A 323 12.63 -7.57 16.51
CA TYR A 323 11.63 -8.47 15.95
C TYR A 323 11.54 -8.31 14.42
N ILE A 324 11.41 -7.08 13.92
CA ILE A 324 11.39 -6.80 12.48
C ILE A 324 12.71 -7.21 11.84
N GLN A 325 13.85 -6.93 12.48
CA GLN A 325 15.16 -7.36 12.00
C GLN A 325 15.24 -8.89 11.82
N GLY A 326 14.72 -9.67 12.77
CA GLY A 326 14.67 -11.13 12.65
C GLY A 326 13.86 -11.62 11.45
N LEU A 327 12.74 -10.94 11.12
CA LEU A 327 11.97 -11.24 9.91
C LEU A 327 12.74 -10.90 8.63
N ILE A 328 13.47 -9.76 8.62
CA ILE A 328 14.34 -9.36 7.50
C ILE A 328 15.47 -10.37 7.31
N ASP A 329 16.11 -10.81 8.39
CA ASP A 329 17.19 -11.78 8.34
C ASP A 329 16.71 -13.13 7.79
N GLN A 330 15.53 -13.60 8.23
CA GLN A 330 14.94 -14.82 7.67
C GLN A 330 14.60 -14.64 6.18
N GLN A 331 14.08 -13.48 5.78
CA GLN A 331 13.81 -13.16 4.38
C GLN A 331 15.09 -13.24 3.53
N LYS A 332 16.21 -12.69 4.01
CA LYS A 332 17.52 -12.78 3.35
C LYS A 332 18.04 -14.21 3.30
N GLN A 333 17.92 -14.98 4.38
CA GLN A 333 18.29 -16.41 4.40
C GLN A 333 17.47 -17.23 3.40
N ASN A 334 16.18 -16.94 3.27
CA ASN A 334 15.31 -17.59 2.29
C ASN A 334 15.79 -17.29 0.87
N LEU A 335 16.14 -16.03 0.59
CA LEU A 335 16.69 -15.62 -0.71
C LEU A 335 18.00 -16.35 -1.02
N ILE A 336 18.94 -16.39 -0.06
CA ILE A 336 20.21 -17.12 -0.18
C ILE A 336 19.99 -18.60 -0.48
N HIS A 337 19.08 -19.24 0.25
CA HIS A 337 18.77 -20.65 0.01
C HIS A 337 18.20 -20.88 -1.39
N MET A 338 17.25 -20.05 -1.82
CA MET A 338 16.61 -20.16 -3.14
C MET A 338 17.60 -19.95 -4.28
N TRP A 339 18.59 -19.08 -4.10
CA TRP A 339 19.69 -18.89 -5.02
C TRP A 339 20.64 -20.09 -5.05
N SER A 340 20.94 -20.69 -3.89
CA SER A 340 21.88 -21.83 -3.79
C SER A 340 21.37 -23.16 -4.35
N VAL A 341 20.05 -23.34 -4.45
CA VAL A 341 19.41 -24.62 -4.87
C VAL A 341 19.09 -24.62 -6.38
N ALA A 342 19.73 -23.75 -7.18
CA ALA A 342 19.44 -23.54 -8.59
C ALA A 342 19.89 -24.67 -9.57
N ASP A 343 19.86 -25.94 -9.14
CA ASP A 343 19.81 -27.11 -10.02
C ASP A 343 18.36 -27.65 -10.07
N HIS A 344 17.49 -27.01 -10.84
CA HIS A 344 16.14 -27.52 -11.11
C HIS A 344 15.86 -27.58 -12.61
N PRO A 345 15.16 -28.64 -13.08
CA PRO A 345 14.86 -28.83 -14.49
C PRO A 345 14.07 -27.65 -15.07
N PRO A 346 14.18 -27.40 -16.38
CA PRO A 346 13.47 -26.32 -17.06
C PRO A 346 11.98 -26.39 -16.72
N ILE A 347 11.46 -25.32 -16.13
CA ILE A 347 10.06 -25.21 -15.73
C ILE A 347 9.23 -25.06 -17.00
N PRO A 348 8.24 -25.93 -17.26
CA PRO A 348 7.33 -25.75 -18.38
C PRO A 348 6.63 -24.38 -18.27
N PRO A 349 6.43 -23.64 -19.38
CA PRO A 349 5.81 -22.31 -19.37
C PRO A 349 4.48 -22.26 -18.62
N GLU A 350 3.69 -23.35 -18.65
CA GLU A 350 2.41 -23.46 -17.92
C GLU A 350 2.55 -23.45 -16.38
N HIS A 351 3.74 -23.70 -15.83
CA HIS A 351 4.00 -23.72 -14.39
C HIS A 351 4.74 -22.47 -13.88
N LEU A 352 5.09 -21.54 -14.76
CA LEU A 352 5.80 -20.31 -14.43
C LEU A 352 5.07 -19.51 -13.33
N GLN A 353 3.72 -19.49 -13.33
CA GLN A 353 2.89 -18.83 -12.30
C GLN A 353 3.15 -19.33 -10.86
N ASN A 354 3.45 -20.63 -10.68
CA ASN A 354 3.70 -21.20 -9.35
C ASN A 354 5.17 -21.03 -8.91
N THR A 355 6.09 -20.81 -9.85
CA THR A 355 7.54 -20.76 -9.62
C THR A 355 8.09 -19.33 -9.47
N LEU A 356 7.29 -18.32 -9.83
CA LEU A 356 7.58 -16.89 -9.61
C LEU A 356 7.67 -16.45 -8.15
N ARG A 357 7.43 -17.38 -7.21
CA ARG A 357 7.69 -17.15 -5.78
C ARG A 357 9.14 -16.75 -5.48
N ARG A 358 10.08 -16.91 -6.41
CA ARG A 358 11.47 -16.42 -6.30
C ARG A 358 11.61 -14.89 -6.30
N TYR A 359 10.71 -14.15 -6.94
CA TYR A 359 10.82 -12.69 -7.10
C TYR A 359 9.85 -11.91 -6.21
N TRP A 360 8.82 -12.58 -5.70
CA TRP A 360 8.01 -12.05 -4.61
C TRP A 360 8.64 -12.42 -3.29
N ILE A 361 9.52 -11.56 -2.83
CA ILE A 361 9.77 -11.46 -1.40
C ILE A 361 8.41 -11.29 -0.71
N ASN A 362 8.05 -12.27 0.11
CA ASN A 362 6.74 -12.34 0.76
C ASN A 362 6.65 -11.29 1.88
N HIS A 363 6.35 -10.04 1.51
CA HIS A 363 6.11 -8.96 2.47
C HIS A 363 4.84 -9.18 3.32
N ARG A 364 4.02 -10.20 3.01
CA ARG A 364 2.85 -10.57 3.84
C ARG A 364 3.21 -11.00 5.25
N ASP A 365 4.46 -11.38 5.48
CA ASP A 365 4.93 -11.71 6.83
C ASP A 365 5.06 -10.43 7.71
N PHE A 366 5.02 -9.24 7.08
CA PHE A 366 4.94 -7.92 7.72
C PHE A 366 3.52 -7.31 7.71
N ASP A 367 2.52 -8.01 7.16
CA ASP A 367 1.11 -7.60 7.23
C ASP A 367 0.52 -8.03 8.59
N PHE A 368 0.75 -7.21 9.60
CA PHE A 368 0.38 -7.54 10.97
C PHE A 368 -1.12 -7.32 11.23
N PHE A 369 -1.71 -8.26 11.98
CA PHE A 369 -3.07 -8.19 12.51
C PHE A 369 -4.18 -7.97 11.46
N GLY A 370 -3.94 -8.29 10.18
CA GLY A 370 -4.95 -8.16 9.12
C GLY A 370 -6.22 -8.98 9.37
N GLU A 371 -6.11 -10.12 10.06
CA GLU A 371 -7.26 -10.90 10.52
C GLU A 371 -8.10 -10.12 11.54
N CYS A 372 -7.46 -9.50 12.53
CA CYS A 372 -8.13 -8.69 13.53
C CYS A 372 -8.79 -7.45 12.92
N LEU A 373 -8.11 -6.81 11.96
CA LEU A 373 -8.69 -5.72 11.19
C LEU A 373 -9.99 -6.17 10.51
N LYS A 374 -9.93 -7.28 9.77
CA LYS A 374 -11.06 -7.78 8.98
C LYS A 374 -12.24 -8.23 9.84
N ASN A 375 -11.97 -8.99 10.90
CA ASN A 375 -13.00 -9.71 11.64
C ASN A 375 -13.53 -8.96 12.87
N HIS A 376 -12.78 -7.96 13.37
CA HIS A 376 -13.14 -7.25 14.60
C HIS A 376 -13.21 -5.73 14.40
N ALA A 377 -12.17 -5.12 13.82
CA ALA A 377 -12.13 -3.66 13.69
C ALA A 377 -13.09 -3.11 12.63
N LEU A 378 -13.10 -3.65 11.41
CA LEU A 378 -14.02 -3.20 10.36
C LEU A 378 -15.50 -3.35 10.77
N PRO A 379 -15.95 -4.49 11.34
CA PRO A 379 -17.30 -4.60 11.87
C PRO A 379 -17.62 -3.58 12.98
N ALA A 380 -16.67 -3.30 13.88
CA ALA A 380 -16.87 -2.28 14.91
C ALA A 380 -17.02 -0.87 14.32
N LEU A 381 -16.26 -0.54 13.27
CA LEU A 381 -16.39 0.72 12.55
C LEU A 381 -17.73 0.83 11.81
N GLU A 382 -18.19 -0.26 11.19
CA GLU A 382 -19.50 -0.33 10.52
C GLU A 382 -20.65 -0.14 11.51
N ALA A 383 -20.59 -0.82 12.67
CA ALA A 383 -21.57 -0.68 13.74
C ALA A 383 -21.59 0.76 14.28
N TRP A 384 -20.41 1.36 14.52
CA TRP A 384 -20.30 2.75 14.94
C TRP A 384 -20.91 3.71 13.92
N LYS A 385 -20.60 3.55 12.62
CA LYS A 385 -21.19 4.37 11.54
C LYS A 385 -22.71 4.27 11.51
N LYS A 386 -23.25 3.05 11.64
CA LYS A 386 -24.70 2.84 11.68
C LYS A 386 -25.36 3.54 12.87
N ASN A 387 -24.72 3.51 14.04
CA ASN A 387 -25.22 4.19 15.24
C ASN A 387 -25.21 5.71 15.09
N GLN A 388 -24.19 6.29 14.43
CA GLN A 388 -24.15 7.73 14.12
C GLN A 388 -25.31 8.14 13.19
N ILE A 389 -25.62 7.32 12.17
CA ILE A 389 -26.74 7.57 11.25
C ILE A 389 -28.08 7.48 12.00
N THR A 390 -28.20 6.55 12.95
CA THR A 390 -29.44 6.33 13.72
C THR A 390 -29.66 7.44 14.77
N ALA A 391 -28.60 7.96 15.37
CA ALA A 391 -28.65 9.08 16.31
C ALA A 391 -28.97 10.45 15.65
N GLY A 392 -28.81 10.56 14.33
CA GLY A 392 -29.18 11.75 13.55
C GLY A 392 -30.63 11.77 13.05
N ALA A 393 -31.43 10.73 13.31
CA ALA A 393 -32.86 10.73 13.02
C ALA A 393 -33.60 11.41 14.18
N PRO A 394 -34.47 12.42 13.93
CA PRO A 394 -35.23 13.03 15.01
C PRO A 394 -36.13 11.98 15.66
N GLU A 395 -35.94 11.73 16.96
CA GLU A 395 -36.88 10.97 17.77
C GLU A 395 -38.25 11.65 17.72
N ASN A 396 -39.27 10.89 17.31
CA ASN A 396 -40.67 11.26 17.42
C ASN A 396 -41.04 11.47 18.89
N ASN A 397 -40.84 12.69 19.39
CA ASN A 397 -41.49 13.14 20.61
C ASN A 397 -42.97 13.37 20.30
N GLN A 398 -43.82 12.46 20.77
CA GLN A 398 -45.26 12.70 20.89
C GLN A 398 -45.48 13.98 21.71
N PRO A 399 -46.23 14.98 21.20
CA PRO A 399 -46.54 16.15 21.99
C PRO A 399 -47.72 15.85 22.92
N ALA A 400 -47.56 16.23 24.18
CA ALA A 400 -48.65 16.34 25.13
C ALA A 400 -49.63 17.44 24.69
N ASN A 401 -50.92 17.15 24.80
CA ASN A 401 -52.07 18.02 24.54
C ASN A 401 -51.89 19.46 25.07
N VAL A 402 -51.94 20.45 24.17
CA VAL A 402 -52.36 21.83 24.48
C VAL A 402 -53.20 22.35 23.30
N PRO A 403 -54.30 23.09 23.54
CA PRO A 403 -55.39 23.27 22.57
C PRO A 403 -55.07 24.26 21.45
N GLU A 404 -55.63 23.96 20.28
CA GLU A 404 -55.61 24.76 19.07
C GLU A 404 -56.14 26.19 19.32
N THR A 405 -55.34 27.18 18.89
CA THR A 405 -55.86 28.47 18.44
C THR A 405 -55.18 28.79 17.10
N PRO A 406 -55.93 29.00 16.01
CA PRO A 406 -55.33 29.33 14.72
C PRO A 406 -54.97 30.82 14.69
N PRO A 407 -53.78 31.16 14.20
CA PRO A 407 -53.75 32.26 13.25
C PRO A 407 -52.77 32.07 12.09
N SER A 408 -53.30 32.42 10.92
CA SER A 408 -52.63 33.17 9.86
C SER A 408 -51.75 32.41 8.88
N ALA A 409 -52.33 32.23 7.69
CA ALA A 409 -51.63 32.01 6.44
C ALA A 409 -50.49 33.02 6.28
N ILE A 410 -49.25 32.53 6.30
CA ILE A 410 -48.13 33.17 5.64
C ILE A 410 -47.79 32.26 4.46
N ALA A 411 -47.86 32.83 3.26
CA ALA A 411 -47.63 32.15 2.01
C ALA A 411 -46.28 31.41 2.02
N GLU A 412 -46.31 30.11 1.72
CA GLU A 412 -45.16 29.41 1.18
C GLU A 412 -44.82 30.07 -0.16
N ASN A 413 -43.81 30.93 -0.16
CA ASN A 413 -43.12 31.28 -1.39
C ASN A 413 -42.55 29.98 -1.94
N GLU A 414 -43.07 29.50 -3.07
CA GLU A 414 -42.43 28.48 -3.91
C GLU A 414 -40.97 28.92 -4.14
N LYS A 415 -40.02 28.33 -3.38
CA LYS A 415 -38.60 28.55 -3.63
C LYS A 415 -38.30 27.98 -5.00
N LYS A 416 -38.06 28.87 -5.98
CA LYS A 416 -37.56 28.52 -7.30
C LYS A 416 -36.39 27.54 -7.16
N PRO A 417 -36.38 26.40 -7.89
CA PRO A 417 -35.32 25.42 -7.75
C PRO A 417 -33.97 26.06 -8.09
N LEU A 418 -32.99 25.91 -7.18
CA LEU A 418 -31.65 26.44 -7.38
C LEU A 418 -31.00 25.76 -8.58
N ARG A 419 -30.22 26.51 -9.37
CA ARG A 419 -29.53 25.96 -10.54
C ARG A 419 -28.54 24.87 -10.13
N PRO A 420 -28.46 23.73 -10.84
CA PRO A 420 -27.52 22.66 -10.52
C PRO A 420 -26.07 23.11 -10.77
N ILE A 421 -25.14 22.52 -10.03
CA ILE A 421 -23.71 22.60 -10.30
C ILE A 421 -23.37 21.46 -11.25
N LYS A 422 -22.79 21.76 -12.41
CA LYS A 422 -22.40 20.75 -13.39
C LYS A 422 -20.90 20.54 -13.35
N LEU A 423 -20.47 19.37 -12.92
CA LEU A 423 -19.06 19.02 -12.83
C LEU A 423 -18.70 18.07 -13.98
N HIS A 424 -18.11 18.64 -15.02
CA HIS A 424 -17.64 17.98 -16.22
C HIS A 424 -16.27 17.34 -15.97
N ILE A 425 -16.22 16.02 -16.05
CA ILE A 425 -15.05 15.20 -15.80
C ILE A 425 -14.44 14.76 -17.13
N ILE A 426 -13.14 15.03 -17.29
CA ILE A 426 -12.33 14.54 -18.40
C ILE A 426 -11.31 13.56 -17.85
N LEU A 427 -11.31 12.33 -18.35
CA LEU A 427 -10.30 11.33 -18.02
C LEU A 427 -9.19 11.40 -19.06
N HIS A 428 -7.97 11.70 -18.64
CA HIS A 428 -6.84 11.76 -19.56
C HIS A 428 -6.41 10.35 -20.03
N GLN A 429 -5.77 10.26 -21.21
CA GLN A 429 -5.34 8.99 -21.81
C GLN A 429 -4.32 8.18 -21.01
N ASP A 430 -3.66 8.77 -20.02
CA ASP A 430 -2.76 8.06 -19.11
C ASP A 430 -3.50 7.33 -17.99
N LEU A 431 -4.80 7.60 -17.82
CA LEU A 431 -5.70 6.84 -16.97
C LEU A 431 -6.18 5.58 -17.69
N GLU A 432 -6.37 5.64 -19.01
CA GLU A 432 -6.56 4.47 -19.88
C GLU A 432 -5.21 3.79 -20.16
N PHE A 433 -5.20 2.47 -20.26
CA PHE A 433 -3.98 1.77 -20.63
C PHE A 433 -3.78 1.88 -22.15
N ASN A 434 -2.72 2.58 -22.57
CA ASN A 434 -2.13 2.43 -23.90
C ASN A 434 -0.68 1.94 -23.72
N THR A 435 -0.52 0.66 -23.38
CA THR A 435 0.76 -0.02 -23.52
C THR A 435 0.90 -0.51 -24.95
N TRP A 436 2.02 -0.14 -25.56
CA TRP A 436 2.67 -0.86 -26.64
C TRP A 436 2.29 -2.34 -26.60
N GLN A 437 1.47 -2.71 -27.57
CA GLN A 437 0.95 -4.06 -27.75
C GLN A 437 2.11 -5.00 -28.05
N PHE A 438 2.05 -6.18 -27.41
CA PHE A 438 2.89 -7.37 -27.57
C PHE A 438 4.07 -7.57 -26.61
N LEU A 439 3.85 -7.64 -25.29
CA LEU A 439 4.57 -8.61 -24.45
C LEU A 439 3.71 -9.17 -23.29
N SER A 440 3.13 -10.36 -23.54
CA SER A 440 2.60 -11.38 -22.60
C SER A 440 1.42 -11.03 -21.67
N ASP A 441 0.23 -11.42 -22.11
CA ASP A 441 -1.11 -11.31 -21.50
C ASP A 441 -1.36 -12.03 -20.16
N LEU A 442 -0.32 -12.44 -19.41
CA LEU A 442 -0.51 -13.25 -18.19
C LEU A 442 -0.05 -12.57 -16.89
N TYR A 443 0.89 -11.63 -16.95
CA TYR A 443 1.55 -11.09 -15.75
C TYR A 443 1.01 -9.74 -15.28
N PHE A 444 0.50 -8.90 -16.18
CA PHE A 444 0.11 -7.53 -15.83
C PHE A 444 -1.34 -7.39 -15.35
N LYS A 445 -2.15 -8.44 -15.47
CA LYS A 445 -3.60 -8.40 -15.16
C LYS A 445 -3.92 -8.24 -13.66
N TRP A 446 -2.95 -8.43 -12.77
CA TRP A 446 -3.19 -8.58 -11.32
C TRP A 446 -2.78 -7.37 -10.47
N SER A 447 -2.24 -6.30 -11.06
CA SER A 447 -1.72 -5.14 -10.34
C SER A 447 -2.35 -3.79 -10.72
N LEU A 448 -3.36 -3.75 -11.59
CA LEU A 448 -3.80 -2.49 -12.21
C LEU A 448 -5.22 -2.10 -11.82
N LYS A 449 -5.36 -0.99 -11.10
CA LYS A 449 -6.62 -0.27 -10.91
C LYS A 449 -6.90 0.50 -12.21
N THR A 450 -7.77 -0.03 -13.08
CA THR A 450 -8.29 0.73 -14.21
C THR A 450 -9.29 1.76 -13.67
N TYR A 451 -9.08 3.03 -14.01
CA TYR A 451 -9.97 4.10 -13.60
C TYR A 451 -11.11 4.21 -14.61
N THR A 452 -12.28 3.70 -14.24
CA THR A 452 -13.53 3.96 -14.98
C THR A 452 -14.24 5.16 -14.38
N PHE A 453 -15.06 5.85 -15.17
CA PHE A 453 -15.90 6.95 -14.66
C PHE A 453 -16.77 6.52 -13.47
N ALA A 454 -17.31 5.30 -13.49
CA ALA A 454 -18.06 4.74 -12.36
C ALA A 454 -17.21 4.65 -11.09
N SER A 455 -15.99 4.13 -11.18
CA SER A 455 -15.07 4.05 -10.04
C SER A 455 -14.64 5.44 -9.54
N ILE A 456 -14.44 6.40 -10.43
CA ILE A 456 -14.08 7.77 -10.07
C ILE A 456 -15.23 8.44 -9.31
N LYS A 457 -16.45 8.29 -9.82
CA LYS A 457 -17.66 8.77 -9.15
C LYS A 457 -17.78 8.20 -7.74
N GLU A 458 -17.67 6.88 -7.60
CA GLU A 458 -17.81 6.18 -6.31
C GLU A 458 -16.72 6.58 -5.30
N TYR A 459 -15.44 6.54 -5.70
CA TYR A 459 -14.33 6.66 -4.74
C TYR A 459 -13.86 8.09 -4.50
N TYR A 460 -13.98 8.98 -5.49
CA TYR A 460 -13.40 10.33 -5.41
C TYR A 460 -14.46 11.43 -5.26
N PHE A 461 -15.63 11.27 -5.87
CA PHE A 461 -16.62 12.34 -5.95
C PHE A 461 -17.86 12.16 -5.07
N SER A 462 -18.28 10.92 -4.74
CA SER A 462 -19.56 10.70 -4.02
C SER A 462 -19.67 11.52 -2.74
N TRP A 463 -18.65 11.48 -1.89
CA TRP A 463 -18.69 12.19 -0.60
C TRP A 463 -18.66 13.72 -0.75
N VAL A 464 -17.92 14.26 -1.72
CA VAL A 464 -17.81 15.72 -1.91
C VAL A 464 -19.06 16.26 -2.61
N ILE A 465 -19.70 15.46 -3.46
CA ILE A 465 -21.04 15.73 -3.99
C ILE A 465 -22.01 15.87 -2.81
N ASP A 466 -22.10 14.85 -1.95
CA ASP A 466 -23.02 14.87 -0.81
C ASP A 466 -22.78 16.09 0.10
N GLU A 467 -21.53 16.42 0.39
CA GLU A 467 -21.15 17.61 1.18
C GLU A 467 -21.58 18.92 0.49
N ILE A 468 -21.35 19.07 -0.82
CA ILE A 468 -21.75 20.27 -1.58
C ILE A 468 -23.27 20.40 -1.69
N GLU A 469 -23.98 19.30 -1.91
CA GLU A 469 -25.45 19.30 -1.97
C GLU A 469 -26.04 19.67 -0.60
N GLN A 470 -25.51 19.10 0.48
CA GLN A 470 -25.94 19.41 1.85
C GLN A 470 -25.66 20.87 2.23
N LEU A 471 -24.49 21.42 1.87
CA LEU A 471 -24.13 22.79 2.25
C LEU A 471 -24.88 23.84 1.41
N SER A 472 -25.20 23.56 0.14
CA SER A 472 -25.71 24.56 -0.81
C SER A 472 -27.19 24.42 -1.13
N GLY A 473 -27.79 23.24 -0.93
CA GLY A 473 -29.13 22.93 -1.40
C GLY A 473 -29.27 22.84 -2.92
N ARG A 474 -28.16 22.93 -3.68
CA ARG A 474 -28.11 22.70 -5.13
C ARG A 474 -27.80 21.23 -5.40
N THR A 475 -28.34 20.68 -6.48
CA THR A 475 -27.90 19.36 -6.98
C THR A 475 -26.55 19.48 -7.69
N VAL A 476 -25.71 18.45 -7.59
CA VAL A 476 -24.43 18.34 -8.30
C VAL A 476 -24.52 17.23 -9.35
N GLU A 477 -24.45 17.62 -10.62
CA GLU A 477 -24.48 16.72 -11.76
C GLU A 477 -23.05 16.39 -12.21
N LEU A 478 -22.66 15.12 -12.09
CA LEU A 478 -21.37 14.64 -12.59
C LEU A 478 -21.51 14.20 -14.06
N ILE A 479 -20.84 14.89 -14.98
CA ILE A 479 -20.97 14.70 -16.42
C ILE A 479 -19.64 14.21 -16.99
N GLU A 480 -19.63 13.05 -17.63
CA GLU A 480 -18.44 12.55 -18.33
C GLU A 480 -18.34 13.16 -19.73
N ILE A 481 -17.23 13.86 -20.03
CA ILE A 481 -16.87 14.21 -21.41
C ILE A 481 -16.05 13.05 -21.97
N LYS A 482 -16.72 12.23 -22.78
CA LYS A 482 -16.13 11.00 -23.33
C LYS A 482 -15.07 11.29 -24.39
N LYS A 483 -14.09 10.40 -24.51
CA LYS A 483 -13.01 10.52 -25.51
C LYS A 483 -13.52 10.58 -26.95
N GLU A 484 -14.67 9.98 -27.25
CA GLU A 484 -15.26 10.00 -28.59
C GLU A 484 -15.80 11.39 -28.96
N SER A 485 -16.24 12.19 -27.98
CA SER A 485 -16.76 13.54 -28.22
C SER A 485 -15.68 14.62 -28.14
N ALA A 486 -14.60 14.37 -27.40
CA ALA A 486 -13.51 15.33 -27.20
C ALA A 486 -12.12 14.66 -27.19
N PRO A 487 -11.67 14.05 -28.31
CA PRO A 487 -10.37 13.39 -28.38
C PRO A 487 -9.19 14.33 -28.09
N GLU A 488 -9.34 15.63 -28.38
CA GLU A 488 -8.38 16.68 -28.06
C GLU A 488 -8.16 16.88 -26.54
N LEU A 489 -9.23 16.80 -25.73
CA LEU A 489 -9.14 16.95 -24.28
C LEU A 489 -8.60 15.67 -23.64
N TYR A 490 -8.98 14.51 -24.17
CA TYR A 490 -8.49 13.20 -23.75
C TYR A 490 -6.97 13.05 -23.89
N LYS A 491 -6.37 13.66 -24.93
CA LYS A 491 -4.91 13.64 -25.19
C LYS A 491 -4.20 14.94 -24.81
N PHE A 492 -4.83 15.75 -23.97
CA PHE A 492 -4.29 17.05 -23.59
C PHE A 492 -2.92 16.91 -22.93
N LYS A 493 -1.91 17.63 -23.44
CA LYS A 493 -0.54 17.58 -22.92
C LYS A 493 -0.44 18.37 -21.61
N TYR A 494 -0.87 17.76 -20.51
CA TYR A 494 -1.01 18.48 -19.22
C TYR A 494 0.30 18.78 -18.49
N HIS A 495 1.41 18.11 -18.84
CA HIS A 495 2.71 18.37 -18.22
C HIS A 495 3.23 19.77 -18.60
N SER A 496 3.83 20.47 -17.64
CA SER A 496 4.49 21.77 -17.85
C SER A 496 5.54 22.06 -16.79
N ASP A 497 6.40 23.03 -17.06
CA ASP A 497 7.33 23.60 -16.08
C ASP A 497 6.62 24.52 -15.07
N THR A 498 5.46 25.09 -15.42
CA THR A 498 4.72 26.01 -14.53
C THR A 498 3.21 25.76 -14.55
N THR A 499 2.57 26.00 -13.40
CA THR A 499 1.11 25.93 -13.26
C THR A 499 0.38 26.90 -14.20
N LEU A 500 0.93 28.10 -14.40
CA LEU A 500 0.32 29.13 -15.24
C LEU A 500 0.24 28.70 -16.70
N ASP A 501 1.31 28.11 -17.25
CA ASP A 501 1.31 27.61 -18.63
C ASP A 501 0.32 26.45 -18.80
N ALA A 502 0.38 25.45 -17.92
CA ALA A 502 -0.53 24.30 -18.00
C ALA A 502 -2.00 24.71 -17.89
N SER A 503 -2.31 25.63 -16.96
CA SER A 503 -3.65 26.16 -16.76
C SER A 503 -4.15 26.97 -17.96
N THR A 504 -3.32 27.86 -18.52
CA THR A 504 -3.69 28.66 -19.70
C THR A 504 -4.01 27.76 -20.90
N ARG A 505 -3.18 26.74 -21.14
CA ARG A 505 -3.43 25.77 -22.22
C ARG A 505 -4.69 24.94 -21.97
N TRP A 506 -4.97 24.60 -20.71
CA TRP A 506 -6.17 23.84 -20.36
C TRP A 506 -7.44 24.64 -20.58
N VAL A 507 -7.48 25.89 -20.11
CA VAL A 507 -8.58 26.83 -20.35
C VAL A 507 -8.83 26.97 -21.86
N ASN A 508 -7.78 27.18 -22.66
CA ASN A 508 -7.90 27.31 -24.11
C ASN A 508 -8.45 26.03 -24.76
N ALA A 509 -7.96 24.85 -24.36
CA ALA A 509 -8.40 23.58 -24.93
C ALA A 509 -9.90 23.33 -24.66
N VAL A 510 -10.38 23.56 -23.43
CA VAL A 510 -11.80 23.43 -23.10
C VAL A 510 -12.63 24.49 -23.82
N THR A 511 -12.16 25.73 -23.90
CA THR A 511 -12.86 26.81 -24.62
C THR A 511 -13.01 26.51 -26.11
N GLU A 512 -11.98 25.98 -26.75
CA GLU A 512 -12.04 25.53 -28.15
C GLU A 512 -13.05 24.40 -28.35
N TYR A 513 -13.08 23.42 -27.43
CA TYR A 513 -14.07 22.35 -27.44
C TYR A 513 -15.51 22.87 -27.31
N LEU A 514 -15.76 23.79 -26.38
CA LEU A 514 -17.09 24.39 -26.18
C LEU A 514 -17.55 25.19 -27.40
N ASN A 515 -16.66 25.99 -27.99
CA ASN A 515 -16.94 26.74 -29.22
C ASN A 515 -17.27 25.80 -30.39
N LYS A 516 -16.48 24.74 -30.59
CA LYS A 516 -16.67 23.74 -31.64
C LYS A 516 -18.00 22.99 -31.49
N THR A 517 -18.44 22.76 -30.26
CA THR A 517 -19.70 22.05 -29.97
C THR A 517 -20.90 22.98 -29.78
N SER A 518 -20.70 24.30 -29.93
CA SER A 518 -21.74 25.34 -29.69
C SER A 518 -22.40 25.20 -28.31
N GLN A 519 -21.66 24.73 -27.31
CA GLN A 519 -22.13 24.60 -25.94
C GLN A 519 -21.96 25.94 -25.22
N THR A 520 -23.02 26.40 -24.56
CA THR A 520 -22.96 27.55 -23.66
C THR A 520 -22.72 27.05 -22.24
N THR A 521 -21.86 27.74 -21.50
CA THR A 521 -21.54 27.42 -20.11
C THR A 521 -22.00 28.54 -19.19
N SER A 522 -22.36 28.16 -17.97
CA SER A 522 -22.56 29.07 -16.85
C SER A 522 -21.36 29.01 -15.90
N PRO A 523 -21.18 29.98 -14.99
CA PRO A 523 -20.17 29.88 -13.93
C PRO A 523 -20.29 28.62 -13.04
N LEU A 524 -21.44 27.94 -13.05
CA LEU A 524 -21.69 26.68 -12.33
C LEU A 524 -21.29 25.43 -13.13
N ASP A 525 -20.88 25.59 -14.39
CA ASP A 525 -20.24 24.54 -15.18
C ASP A 525 -18.74 24.52 -14.87
N LYS A 526 -18.29 23.46 -14.22
CA LYS A 526 -16.91 23.22 -13.77
C LYS A 526 -16.28 22.11 -14.60
N PHE A 527 -15.03 22.26 -15.02
CA PHE A 527 -14.30 21.36 -15.90
C PHE A 527 -13.01 20.92 -15.24
N ILE A 528 -12.91 19.62 -14.93
CA ILE A 528 -11.73 19.05 -14.28
C ILE A 528 -11.11 17.94 -15.14
N LEU A 529 -9.81 18.10 -15.42
CA LEU A 529 -8.98 17.06 -16.02
C LEU A 529 -8.39 16.18 -14.93
N LEU A 530 -8.66 14.88 -15.00
CA LEU A 530 -8.08 13.87 -14.11
C LEU A 530 -6.92 13.16 -14.80
N THR A 531 -5.79 13.06 -14.09
CA THR A 531 -4.51 12.56 -14.63
C THR A 531 -3.87 11.53 -13.70
N ARG A 532 -2.95 10.71 -14.23
CA ARG A 532 -2.19 9.74 -13.43
C ARG A 532 -0.95 10.35 -12.78
N HIS A 533 -0.26 11.24 -13.48
CA HIS A 533 1.00 11.82 -13.02
C HIS A 533 0.78 13.25 -12.50
N ILE A 534 1.81 13.81 -11.88
CA ILE A 534 1.79 15.17 -11.36
C ILE A 534 2.01 16.13 -12.54
N PRO A 535 1.16 17.16 -12.73
CA PRO A 535 1.22 18.02 -13.91
C PRO A 535 2.44 18.96 -13.95
N VAL A 536 2.93 19.39 -12.79
CA VAL A 536 4.05 20.34 -12.67
C VAL A 536 5.04 19.83 -11.60
N PRO A 537 6.35 19.73 -11.88
CA PRO A 537 7.35 19.19 -10.95
C PRO A 537 7.48 19.90 -9.60
N SER A 538 6.98 21.15 -9.47
CA SER A 538 6.99 21.94 -8.23
C SER A 538 5.97 21.47 -7.17
N GLU A 539 5.82 20.15 -7.03
CA GLU A 539 4.95 19.41 -6.09
C GLU A 539 3.43 19.70 -6.13
N ALA A 540 2.95 20.54 -7.05
CA ALA A 540 1.53 20.81 -7.22
C ALA A 540 0.80 19.57 -7.78
N ARG A 541 0.18 18.79 -6.88
CA ARG A 541 -0.63 17.59 -7.22
C ARG A 541 -1.88 17.92 -8.02
N GLY A 542 -2.33 19.16 -7.97
CA GLY A 542 -3.43 19.72 -8.75
C GLY A 542 -3.36 21.23 -8.71
N PHE A 543 -4.21 21.87 -9.52
CA PHE A 543 -4.41 23.32 -9.48
C PHE A 543 -5.71 23.71 -10.18
N VAL A 544 -6.22 24.89 -9.81
CA VAL A 544 -7.28 25.61 -10.52
C VAL A 544 -6.70 26.79 -11.32
N ASN A 545 -7.44 27.26 -12.33
CA ASN A 545 -7.09 28.49 -13.03
C ASN A 545 -7.19 29.74 -12.15
N GLU A 546 -8.20 29.78 -11.29
CA GLU A 546 -8.43 30.82 -10.30
C GLU A 546 -9.40 30.29 -9.22
N ILE A 547 -9.35 30.87 -8.01
CA ILE A 547 -10.31 30.56 -6.95
C ILE A 547 -11.70 31.08 -7.38
N GLY A 548 -12.72 30.21 -7.32
CA GLY A 548 -14.04 30.47 -7.89
C GLY A 548 -14.12 30.29 -9.42
N GLY A 549 -13.03 29.83 -10.05
CA GLY A 549 -12.93 29.57 -11.48
C GLY A 549 -13.69 28.34 -11.94
N GLN A 550 -13.60 28.05 -13.24
CA GLN A 550 -14.30 26.92 -13.86
C GLN A 550 -13.36 25.76 -14.22
N PHE A 551 -12.04 25.92 -14.16
CA PHE A 551 -11.11 24.97 -14.77
C PHE A 551 -10.08 24.46 -13.76
N ALA A 552 -9.91 23.13 -13.72
CA ALA A 552 -8.96 22.47 -12.84
C ALA A 552 -8.23 21.31 -13.53
N ILE A 553 -7.03 21.01 -13.04
CA ILE A 553 -6.31 19.75 -13.31
C ILE A 553 -6.00 19.11 -11.96
N ALA A 554 -6.30 17.81 -11.81
CA ALA A 554 -6.01 17.08 -10.59
C ALA A 554 -5.40 15.69 -10.89
N THR A 555 -4.39 15.31 -10.12
CA THR A 555 -3.85 13.96 -10.15
C THR A 555 -4.66 13.01 -9.25
N LEU A 556 -4.79 11.75 -9.66
CA LEU A 556 -5.41 10.70 -8.86
C LEU A 556 -4.42 9.98 -7.93
N GLN A 557 -3.16 10.43 -7.83
CA GLN A 557 -2.19 9.88 -6.86
C GLN A 557 -2.58 10.10 -5.39
N ASN A 558 -3.43 11.10 -5.11
CA ASN A 558 -3.99 11.33 -3.78
C ASN A 558 -5.50 11.51 -3.90
N TYR A 559 -6.25 10.72 -3.13
CA TYR A 559 -7.71 10.66 -3.18
C TYR A 559 -8.42 12.00 -2.87
N ARG A 560 -7.78 12.92 -2.13
CA ARG A 560 -8.39 14.21 -1.79
C ARG A 560 -8.20 15.28 -2.86
N THR A 561 -7.23 15.12 -3.76
CA THR A 561 -6.79 16.18 -4.69
C THR A 561 -7.95 16.69 -5.54
N ALA A 562 -8.74 15.79 -6.13
CA ALA A 562 -9.88 16.17 -6.97
C ALA A 562 -10.92 17.01 -6.18
N ALA A 563 -11.24 16.59 -4.95
CA ALA A 563 -12.17 17.33 -4.10
C ALA A 563 -11.60 18.68 -3.62
N HIS A 564 -10.28 18.75 -3.41
CA HIS A 564 -9.57 19.99 -3.09
C HIS A 564 -9.68 21.01 -4.23
N GLU A 565 -9.42 20.59 -5.47
CA GLU A 565 -9.58 21.49 -6.63
C GLU A 565 -11.04 21.88 -6.87
N VAL A 566 -11.99 20.96 -6.63
CA VAL A 566 -13.43 21.31 -6.66
C VAL A 566 -13.77 22.36 -5.62
N GLY A 567 -13.21 22.26 -4.40
CA GLY A 567 -13.35 23.29 -3.37
C GLY A 567 -12.87 24.65 -3.87
N HIS A 568 -11.67 24.72 -4.44
CA HIS A 568 -11.14 25.96 -5.02
C HIS A 568 -12.03 26.53 -6.13
N MET A 569 -12.55 25.69 -7.06
CA MET A 569 -13.50 26.13 -8.10
C MET A 569 -14.81 26.70 -7.53
N LEU A 570 -15.11 26.41 -6.27
CA LEU A 570 -16.28 26.91 -5.52
C LEU A 570 -15.92 28.00 -4.51
N GLY A 571 -14.72 28.56 -4.59
CA GLY A 571 -14.28 29.69 -3.75
C GLY A 571 -13.60 29.30 -2.45
N ALA A 572 -13.40 28.01 -2.15
CA ALA A 572 -12.72 27.60 -0.93
C ALA A 572 -11.22 27.96 -0.95
N GLU A 573 -10.68 28.27 0.22
CA GLU A 573 -9.32 28.77 0.41
C GLU A 573 -8.51 27.86 1.35
N HIS A 574 -7.21 27.85 1.10
CA HIS A 574 -6.19 27.17 1.89
C HIS A 574 -6.14 27.62 3.35
N ASP A 575 -6.15 28.94 3.58
CA ASP A 575 -6.06 29.56 4.91
C ASP A 575 -7.25 29.25 5.83
N ALA A 576 -8.35 28.82 5.25
CA ALA A 576 -9.54 28.37 5.97
C ALA A 576 -9.51 26.87 6.28
N GLY A 577 -8.49 26.13 5.84
CA GLY A 577 -8.31 24.73 6.18
C GLY A 577 -8.03 24.52 7.66
N GLU A 578 -8.80 23.65 8.30
CA GLU A 578 -8.73 23.33 9.73
C GLU A 578 -8.27 21.89 9.95
N ILE A 579 -7.58 21.69 11.08
CA ILE A 579 -7.45 20.37 11.73
C ILE A 579 -8.51 20.31 12.82
N ILE A 580 -9.46 19.39 12.69
CA ILE A 580 -10.54 19.21 13.65
C ILE A 580 -10.32 17.96 14.51
N TYR A 581 -10.70 18.04 15.78
CA TYR A 581 -10.66 16.91 16.70
C TYR A 581 -12.08 16.42 17.01
N ASN A 582 -12.42 15.21 16.56
CA ASN A 582 -13.74 14.58 16.78
C ASN A 582 -13.59 13.13 17.28
N GLY A 583 -12.62 12.91 18.18
CA GLY A 583 -12.15 11.59 18.58
C GLY A 583 -10.89 11.14 17.83
N TRP A 584 -10.53 11.80 16.74
CA TRP A 584 -9.19 11.74 16.11
C TRP A 584 -8.88 13.09 15.44
N TRP A 585 -7.61 13.34 15.12
CA TRP A 585 -7.22 14.51 14.33
C TRP A 585 -7.59 14.28 12.87
N ASN A 586 -8.45 15.14 12.32
CA ASN A 586 -8.86 15.09 10.92
C ASN A 586 -8.50 16.40 10.23
N GLU A 587 -8.06 16.31 8.99
CA GLU A 587 -7.83 17.46 8.13
C GLU A 587 -9.06 17.70 7.26
N THR A 588 -9.54 18.94 7.28
CA THR A 588 -10.55 19.40 6.33
C THR A 588 -9.96 19.51 4.93
N THR A 589 -10.81 19.44 3.91
CA THR A 589 -10.39 19.28 2.50
C THR A 589 -9.38 20.32 2.01
N MET A 590 -9.42 21.55 2.54
CA MET A 590 -8.55 22.66 2.10
C MET A 590 -7.27 22.85 2.91
N HIS A 591 -7.02 22.08 3.97
CA HIS A 591 -5.82 22.24 4.81
C HIS A 591 -4.54 22.14 3.97
N VAL A 592 -3.64 23.13 4.06
CA VAL A 592 -2.46 23.24 3.17
C VAL A 592 -1.54 22.05 3.31
N ASN A 593 -0.96 21.66 2.18
CA ASN A 593 -0.47 20.33 1.87
C ASN A 593 1.07 20.25 2.00
N ASP A 594 1.67 20.86 3.01
CA ASP A 594 3.13 20.89 3.13
C ASP A 594 3.70 19.64 3.81
N GLU A 595 2.88 18.88 4.54
CA GLU A 595 3.26 17.56 5.07
C GLU A 595 1.95 16.87 5.43
N PHE A 596 1.43 16.03 4.53
CA PHE A 596 0.31 15.17 4.87
C PHE A 596 0.71 14.36 6.10
N SER A 597 0.08 14.64 7.24
CA SER A 597 0.28 13.77 8.39
C SER A 597 -0.41 12.45 8.06
N VAL A 598 0.38 11.40 7.81
CA VAL A 598 -0.12 10.02 7.66
C VAL A 598 -0.95 9.55 8.87
N LEU A 599 -0.90 10.32 9.97
CA LEU A 599 -1.59 10.14 11.23
C LEU A 599 -2.91 10.91 11.32
N ARG A 600 -3.29 11.76 10.35
CA ARG A 600 -4.57 12.48 10.35
C ARG A 600 -5.51 11.91 9.30
N LEU A 601 -6.80 11.85 9.63
CA LEU A 601 -7.85 11.34 8.73
C LEU A 601 -8.40 12.45 7.84
N ASN A 602 -9.09 12.11 6.74
CA ASN A 602 -9.93 13.09 6.07
C ASN A 602 -11.13 13.40 6.95
N ALA A 603 -11.45 14.68 7.12
CA ALA A 603 -12.73 15.05 7.69
C ALA A 603 -13.91 14.68 6.76
N TYR A 604 -13.66 14.46 5.47
CA TYR A 604 -14.65 14.32 4.39
C TYR A 604 -15.63 15.50 4.34
N ARG A 605 -15.10 16.69 4.64
CA ARG A 605 -15.85 17.94 4.67
C ARG A 605 -14.93 19.14 4.51
N PHE A 606 -15.53 20.25 4.11
CA PHE A 606 -14.91 21.55 4.23
C PHE A 606 -14.99 22.04 5.69
N SER A 607 -13.99 22.79 6.14
CA SER A 607 -14.02 23.57 7.40
C SER A 607 -15.26 24.46 7.45
N ASP A 608 -15.71 24.87 8.64
CA ASP A 608 -16.89 25.74 8.76
C ASP A 608 -16.72 27.06 7.98
N ARG A 609 -15.51 27.65 8.03
CA ARG A 609 -15.20 28.86 7.25
C ARG A 609 -15.29 28.64 5.73
N ASN A 610 -14.72 27.55 5.21
CA ASN A 610 -14.87 27.21 3.78
C ASN A 610 -16.31 26.87 3.39
N ARG A 611 -17.10 26.23 4.25
CA ARG A 611 -18.53 25.99 3.97
C ARG A 611 -19.27 27.30 3.74
N GLU A 612 -19.04 28.31 4.58
CA GLU A 612 -19.62 29.64 4.40
C GLU A 612 -19.09 30.37 3.17
N THR A 613 -17.80 30.19 2.85
CA THR A 613 -17.19 30.77 1.64
C THR A 613 -17.81 30.18 0.38
N ILE A 614 -17.98 28.85 0.32
CA ILE A 614 -18.64 28.14 -0.78
C ILE A 614 -20.10 28.59 -0.91
N LYS A 615 -20.85 28.69 0.20
CA LYS A 615 -22.22 29.21 0.17
C LYS A 615 -22.28 30.64 -0.37
N THR A 616 -21.38 31.50 0.07
CA THR A 616 -21.30 32.89 -0.37
C THR A 616 -20.98 32.99 -1.86
N TYR A 617 -20.05 32.18 -2.35
CA TYR A 617 -19.74 32.08 -3.78
C TYR A 617 -20.97 31.62 -4.57
N LEU A 618 -21.61 30.53 -4.14
CA LEU A 618 -22.78 29.97 -4.83
C LEU A 618 -24.01 30.88 -4.80
N GLY A 619 -24.18 31.68 -3.75
CA GLY A 619 -25.30 32.62 -3.59
C GLY A 619 -25.30 33.75 -4.62
N GLN A 620 -24.17 34.00 -5.30
CA GLN A 620 -24.09 34.98 -6.41
C GLN A 620 -24.85 34.52 -7.66
N PHE A 621 -25.27 33.25 -7.70
CA PHE A 621 -25.95 32.62 -8.84
C PHE A 621 -27.39 32.19 -8.52
N ASP A 622 -27.95 32.63 -7.39
CA ASP A 622 -29.36 32.39 -7.02
C ASP A 622 -30.35 33.31 -7.75
#